data_AF-A0A968CN82-F1
#
_entry.id   AF-A0A968CN82-F1
#
_cell.length_a   1.000
_cell.length_b   1.000
_cell.length_c   1.000
_cell.angle_alpha   90.00
_cell.angle_beta   90.00
_cell.angle_gamma   90.00
#
_symmetry.space_group_name_H-M   'P 1'
#
loop_
_entity.id
_entity.type
_entity.pdbx_description
1 polymer ?
#
loop_
_entity_poly.entity_id
_entity_poly.type
_entity_poly.pdbx_seq_one_letter_code
_entity_poly.pdbx_strand_id
1 'polypeptide(L)'
;PRIFDLLQPMALGWLSVENTWDFFEYRTDLLPTAERFEPGIFNVMGVVAANASLELFLEVGPENIEKRILENTAYLISQLQDGGYHLFTPIEEQYRSGIVTFNHPRAEKLFEYLKNNKIYLSLRDGMIRISPHFYNAQGDLDYFISMLRKFDQS
;
A
#
# COMPACT_ATOMS: atom_id res chain seq x y z
N PRO A 1 -7.46 -23.36 -21.11
CA PRO A 1 -6.52 -23.78 -20.05
C PRO A 1 -6.52 -22.79 -18.89
N ARG A 2 -6.73 -23.23 -17.64
CA ARG A 2 -6.51 -22.36 -16.48
C ARG A 2 -4.99 -22.09 -16.42
N ILE A 3 -4.59 -20.82 -16.27
CA ILE A 3 -3.16 -20.42 -16.18
C ILE A 3 -2.42 -21.26 -15.13
N PHE A 4 -3.13 -21.63 -14.06
CA PHE A 4 -2.65 -22.46 -12.97
C PHE A 4 -1.93 -23.74 -13.43
N ASP A 5 -2.46 -24.44 -14.44
CA ASP A 5 -1.90 -25.70 -14.93
C ASP A 5 -0.59 -25.51 -15.71
N LEU A 6 -0.31 -24.27 -16.13
CA LEU A 6 0.91 -23.89 -16.86
C LEU A 6 2.01 -23.37 -15.92
N LEU A 7 1.70 -23.12 -14.64
CA LEU A 7 2.64 -22.57 -13.68
C LEU A 7 3.46 -23.67 -13.02
N GLN A 8 4.77 -23.46 -12.96
CA GLN A 8 5.72 -24.27 -12.20
C GLN A 8 6.24 -23.44 -11.02
N PRO A 9 6.34 -24.01 -9.81
CA PRO A 9 6.88 -23.30 -8.66
C PRO A 9 8.37 -23.00 -8.88
N MET A 10 8.79 -21.78 -8.53
CA MET A 10 10.20 -21.37 -8.62
C MET A 10 11.07 -22.10 -7.60
N ALA A 11 10.53 -22.31 -6.40
CA ALA A 11 11.14 -23.09 -5.34
C ALA A 11 10.24 -24.30 -5.06
N LEU A 12 10.76 -25.49 -5.29
CA LEU A 12 10.12 -26.75 -4.94
C LEU A 12 10.58 -27.17 -3.55
N GLY A 13 9.64 -27.57 -2.70
CA GLY A 13 10.00 -28.21 -1.43
C GLY A 13 8.95 -29.21 -0.96
N TRP A 14 9.21 -29.80 0.21
CA TRP A 14 8.48 -30.99 0.68
C TRP A 14 7.00 -30.74 0.97
N LEU A 15 6.58 -29.49 1.20
CA LEU A 15 5.16 -29.12 1.33
C LEU A 15 4.47 -28.86 -0.02
N SER A 16 5.22 -28.77 -1.12
CA SER A 16 4.66 -28.47 -2.45
C SER A 16 4.12 -29.71 -3.19
N VAL A 17 4.40 -30.90 -2.68
CA VAL A 17 4.20 -32.18 -3.38
C VAL A 17 3.13 -33.03 -2.70
N GLU A 18 2.56 -33.98 -3.42
CA GLU A 18 1.72 -35.02 -2.83
C GLU A 18 2.54 -35.84 -1.82
N ASN A 19 1.86 -36.43 -0.82
CA ASN A 19 2.48 -37.27 0.22
C ASN A 19 3.59 -36.59 1.04
N THR A 20 3.42 -35.30 1.37
CA THR A 20 4.39 -34.45 2.10
C THR A 20 5.02 -35.07 3.36
N TRP A 21 4.34 -35.99 4.05
CA TRP A 21 4.82 -36.59 5.31
C TRP A 21 5.56 -37.92 5.13
N ASP A 22 5.63 -38.47 3.91
CA ASP A 22 6.50 -39.60 3.59
C ASP A 22 7.88 -39.11 3.18
N PHE A 23 8.76 -38.93 4.17
CA PHE A 23 10.11 -38.42 3.97
C PHE A 23 11.03 -39.32 3.14
N PHE A 24 10.60 -40.55 2.83
CA PHE A 24 11.35 -41.50 2.00
C PHE A 24 10.81 -41.60 0.58
N GLU A 25 9.70 -40.93 0.29
CA GLU A 25 9.13 -40.81 -1.05
C GLU A 25 9.61 -39.51 -1.73
N TYR A 26 10.50 -39.64 -2.71
CA TYR A 26 11.10 -38.49 -3.43
C TYR A 26 10.33 -38.07 -4.68
N ARG A 27 9.04 -38.46 -4.79
CA ARG A 27 8.21 -38.02 -5.91
C ARG A 27 7.94 -36.53 -5.81
N THR A 28 7.94 -35.86 -6.96
CA THR A 28 7.73 -34.41 -7.06
C THR A 28 6.39 -34.08 -7.70
N ASP A 29 5.42 -34.97 -7.55
CA ASP A 29 4.06 -34.78 -8.03
C ASP A 29 3.48 -33.60 -7.26
N LEU A 30 3.32 -32.46 -7.93
CA LEU A 30 2.95 -31.21 -7.30
C LEU A 30 1.47 -31.19 -6.92
N LEU A 31 1.13 -30.65 -5.74
CA LEU A 31 -0.26 -30.47 -5.32
C LEU A 31 -1.11 -29.72 -6.37
N PRO A 32 -2.39 -30.05 -6.56
CA PRO A 32 -3.27 -29.39 -7.52
C PRO A 32 -3.78 -28.03 -7.03
N THR A 33 -3.45 -27.64 -5.80
CA THR A 33 -3.85 -26.40 -5.12
C THR A 33 -2.68 -25.41 -5.06
N ALA A 34 -2.98 -24.16 -4.66
CA ALA A 34 -1.97 -23.10 -4.53
C ALA A 34 -0.84 -23.44 -3.52
N GLU A 35 -1.06 -24.40 -2.62
CA GLU A 35 -0.06 -24.93 -1.67
C GLU A 35 1.21 -25.43 -2.38
N ARG A 36 1.13 -25.79 -3.67
CA ARG A 36 2.32 -26.13 -4.47
C ARG A 36 3.38 -25.02 -4.55
N PHE A 37 3.01 -23.77 -4.23
CA PHE A 37 3.92 -22.62 -4.20
C PHE A 37 4.48 -22.34 -2.79
N GLU A 38 4.24 -23.24 -1.84
CA GLU A 38 4.63 -23.12 -0.44
C GLU A 38 5.66 -24.22 -0.11
N PRO A 39 6.96 -24.02 -0.42
CA PRO A 39 7.95 -25.11 -0.40
C PRO A 39 8.31 -25.66 0.98
N GLY A 40 7.95 -24.98 2.05
CA GLY A 40 8.34 -25.39 3.39
C GLY A 40 7.67 -24.57 4.46
N ILE A 41 8.19 -24.68 5.68
CA ILE A 41 7.57 -24.08 6.86
C ILE A 41 7.43 -22.57 6.66
N PHE A 42 6.20 -22.10 6.86
CA PHE A 42 5.83 -20.70 6.74
C PHE A 42 6.52 -19.82 7.78
N ASN A 43 6.57 -18.52 7.50
CA ASN A 43 6.76 -17.53 8.55
C ASN A 43 5.50 -17.49 9.45
N VAL A 44 5.38 -18.45 10.36
CA VAL A 44 4.21 -18.62 11.24
C VAL A 44 3.91 -17.33 12.01
N MET A 45 4.94 -16.66 12.53
CA MET A 45 4.77 -15.39 13.24
C MET A 45 4.20 -14.30 12.34
N GLY A 46 4.67 -14.22 11.08
CA GLY A 46 4.13 -13.31 10.08
C GLY A 46 2.67 -13.60 9.74
N VAL A 47 2.29 -14.88 9.63
CA VAL A 47 0.90 -15.29 9.38
C VAL A 47 -0.02 -14.89 10.53
N VAL A 48 0.39 -15.13 11.78
CA VAL A 48 -0.40 -14.73 12.97
C VAL A 48 -0.59 -13.21 13.03
N ALA A 49 0.47 -12.44 12.79
CA ALA A 49 0.39 -10.98 12.76
C ALA A 49 -0.49 -10.46 11.60
N ALA A 50 -0.38 -11.09 10.41
CA ALA A 50 -1.21 -10.75 9.26
C ALA A 50 -2.69 -11.07 9.52
N ASN A 51 -3.01 -12.17 10.18
CA ASN A 51 -4.38 -12.53 10.54
C ASN A 51 -5.00 -11.48 11.48
N ALA A 52 -4.30 -11.10 12.55
CA ALA A 52 -4.78 -10.08 13.47
C ALA A 52 -4.97 -8.70 12.78
N SER A 53 -4.06 -8.33 11.88
CA SER A 53 -4.22 -7.12 11.07
C SER A 53 -5.42 -7.23 10.13
N LEU A 54 -5.66 -8.39 9.51
CA LEU A 54 -6.77 -8.61 8.60
C LEU A 54 -8.11 -8.52 9.35
N GLU A 55 -8.21 -9.10 10.54
CA GLU A 55 -9.39 -9.01 11.40
C GLU A 55 -9.77 -7.54 11.67
N LEU A 56 -8.80 -6.68 12.00
CA LEU A 56 -9.04 -5.25 12.19
C LEU A 56 -9.60 -4.58 10.92
N PHE A 57 -9.05 -4.89 9.75
CA PHE A 57 -9.54 -4.33 8.48
C PHE A 57 -10.95 -4.82 8.15
N LEU A 58 -11.26 -6.08 8.45
CA LEU A 58 -12.59 -6.66 8.24
C LEU A 58 -13.63 -6.13 9.24
N GLU A 59 -13.23 -5.81 10.47
CA GLU A 59 -14.11 -5.16 11.47
C GLU A 59 -14.55 -3.77 11.01
N VAL A 60 -13.62 -2.98 10.44
CA VAL A 60 -13.96 -1.67 9.85
C VAL A 60 -14.78 -1.86 8.57
N GLY A 61 -14.46 -2.87 7.76
CA GLY A 61 -15.11 -3.19 6.50
C GLY A 61 -14.42 -2.53 5.30
N PRO A 62 -14.16 -3.28 4.21
CA PRO A 62 -13.41 -2.77 3.06
C PRO A 62 -14.10 -1.57 2.37
N GLU A 63 -15.43 -1.54 2.33
CA GLU A 63 -16.19 -0.43 1.72
C GLU A 63 -16.05 0.87 2.53
N ASN A 64 -16.03 0.78 3.86
CA ASN A 64 -15.82 1.94 4.73
C ASN A 64 -14.39 2.48 4.62
N ILE A 65 -13.43 1.56 4.53
CA ILE A 65 -12.01 1.88 4.32
C ILE A 65 -11.83 2.61 2.98
N GLU A 66 -12.35 2.04 1.89
CA GLU A 66 -12.29 2.63 0.55
C GLU A 66 -12.91 4.02 0.54
N LYS A 67 -14.15 4.14 1.05
CA LYS A 67 -14.85 5.42 1.13
C LYS A 67 -14.02 6.48 1.84
N ARG A 68 -13.47 6.17 3.02
CA ARG A 68 -12.68 7.14 3.79
C ARG A 68 -11.38 7.51 3.08
N ILE A 69 -10.71 6.56 2.45
CA ILE A 69 -9.49 6.81 1.68
C ILE A 69 -9.79 7.76 0.51
N LEU A 70 -10.90 7.53 -0.22
CA LEU A 70 -11.29 8.37 -1.34
C LEU A 70 -11.74 9.77 -0.89
N GLU A 71 -12.43 9.90 0.24
CA GLU A 71 -12.76 11.19 0.87
C GLU A 71 -11.50 11.99 1.23
N ASN A 72 -10.54 11.35 1.91
CA ASN A 72 -9.25 11.97 2.25
C ASN A 72 -8.48 12.40 0.99
N THR A 73 -8.50 11.57 -0.05
CA THR A 73 -7.85 11.84 -1.33
C THR A 73 -8.50 13.03 -2.03
N ALA A 74 -9.83 13.07 -2.09
CA ALA A 74 -10.58 14.18 -2.69
C ALA A 74 -10.30 15.50 -1.98
N TYR A 75 -10.26 15.49 -0.65
CA TYR A 75 -9.89 16.66 0.16
C TYR A 75 -8.48 17.16 -0.19
N LEU A 76 -7.49 16.28 -0.21
CA LEU A 76 -6.11 16.66 -0.55
C LEU A 76 -5.99 17.19 -1.97
N ILE A 77 -6.64 16.55 -2.96
CA ILE A 77 -6.66 17.01 -4.35
C ILE A 77 -7.21 18.44 -4.41
N SER A 78 -8.37 18.69 -3.81
CA SER A 78 -9.00 20.01 -3.76
C SER A 78 -8.06 21.06 -3.17
N GLN A 79 -7.50 20.80 -1.98
CA GLN A 79 -6.63 21.75 -1.29
C GLN A 79 -5.32 22.03 -2.03
N LEU A 80 -4.79 21.04 -2.75
CA LEU A 80 -3.58 21.20 -3.56
C LEU A 80 -3.86 21.95 -4.86
N GLN A 81 -5.00 21.71 -5.51
CA GLN A 81 -5.41 22.50 -6.68
C GLN A 81 -5.63 23.97 -6.31
N ASP A 82 -6.30 24.24 -5.18
CA ASP A 82 -6.48 25.58 -4.65
C ASP A 82 -5.15 26.27 -4.30
N GLY A 83 -4.14 25.48 -3.92
CA GLY A 83 -2.77 25.93 -3.68
C GLY A 83 -1.95 26.14 -4.96
N GLY A 84 -2.48 25.82 -6.14
CA GLY A 84 -1.78 25.96 -7.42
C GLY A 84 -0.74 24.87 -7.69
N TYR A 85 -0.74 23.75 -6.95
CA TYR A 85 0.19 22.65 -7.20
C TYR A 85 -0.23 21.83 -8.43
N HIS A 86 0.77 21.39 -9.19
CA HIS A 86 0.53 20.47 -10.30
C HIS A 86 0.47 19.02 -9.79
N LEU A 87 -0.69 18.40 -9.94
CA LEU A 87 -0.94 17.01 -9.56
C LEU A 87 -0.55 16.07 -10.69
N PHE A 88 0.13 14.98 -10.35
CA PHE A 88 0.35 13.84 -11.26
C PHE A 88 -0.72 12.75 -11.08
N THR A 89 -1.38 12.72 -9.92
CA THR A 89 -2.52 11.84 -9.66
C THR A 89 -3.71 12.21 -10.55
N PRO A 90 -4.41 11.23 -11.17
CA PRO A 90 -5.66 11.47 -11.89
C PRO A 90 -6.71 12.17 -11.02
N ILE A 91 -7.39 13.17 -11.58
CA ILE A 91 -8.38 13.97 -10.84
C ILE A 91 -9.76 13.33 -10.96
N GLU A 92 -10.04 12.56 -12.00
CA GLU A 92 -11.32 11.89 -12.23
C GLU A 92 -11.56 10.80 -11.20
N GLU A 93 -12.73 10.83 -10.54
CA GLU A 93 -13.06 9.95 -9.41
C GLU A 93 -12.85 8.46 -9.71
N GLN A 94 -13.24 8.00 -10.90
CA GLN A 94 -13.11 6.61 -11.32
C GLN A 94 -11.65 6.11 -11.47
N TYR A 95 -10.67 7.02 -11.52
CA TYR A 95 -9.25 6.69 -11.64
C TYR A 95 -8.46 7.06 -10.37
N ARG A 96 -9.14 7.57 -9.33
CA ARG A 96 -8.50 7.93 -8.06
C ARG A 96 -8.07 6.67 -7.31
N SER A 97 -6.96 6.80 -6.60
CA SER A 97 -6.48 5.82 -5.61
C SER A 97 -6.25 6.55 -4.30
N GLY A 98 -5.89 5.83 -3.23
CA GLY A 98 -5.47 6.42 -1.95
C GLY A 98 -4.12 7.11 -1.96
N ILE A 99 -3.60 7.53 -3.11
CA ILE A 99 -2.27 8.12 -3.27
C ILE A 99 -2.36 9.43 -4.05
N VAL A 100 -1.89 10.51 -3.44
CA VAL A 100 -1.78 11.84 -4.05
C VAL A 100 -0.32 12.16 -4.29
N THR A 101 0.04 12.39 -5.55
CA THR A 101 1.39 12.78 -5.98
C THR A 101 1.33 14.15 -6.65
N PHE A 102 2.20 15.06 -6.22
CA PHE A 102 2.28 16.41 -6.75
C PHE A 102 3.72 16.87 -6.88
N ASN A 103 3.95 17.81 -7.79
CA ASN A 103 5.24 18.41 -8.00
C ASN A 103 5.41 19.69 -7.16
N HIS A 104 6.64 19.95 -6.73
CA HIS A 104 7.03 21.20 -6.11
C HIS A 104 8.46 21.59 -6.57
N PRO A 105 8.73 22.84 -7.00
CA PRO A 105 10.06 23.24 -7.49
C PRO A 105 11.21 23.01 -6.49
N ARG A 106 10.87 22.97 -5.19
CA ARG A 106 11.81 22.72 -4.08
C ARG A 106 11.49 21.39 -3.37
N ALA A 107 11.07 20.34 -4.09
CA ALA A 107 10.54 19.11 -3.51
C ALA A 107 11.45 18.46 -2.45
N GLU A 108 12.76 18.37 -2.68
CA GLU A 108 13.70 17.81 -1.68
C GLU A 108 13.72 18.63 -0.38
N LYS A 109 13.75 19.96 -0.49
CA LYS A 109 13.72 20.85 0.68
C LYS A 109 12.38 20.77 1.41
N LEU A 110 11.28 20.71 0.66
CA LEU A 110 9.94 20.54 1.19
C LEU A 110 9.81 19.19 1.92
N PHE A 111 10.35 18.12 1.36
CA PHE A 111 10.36 16.79 1.96
C PHE A 111 11.04 16.80 3.34
N GLU A 112 12.28 17.32 3.42
CA GLU A 112 13.00 17.40 4.69
C GLU A 112 12.32 18.35 5.67
N TYR A 113 11.75 19.46 5.20
CA TYR A 113 10.96 20.36 6.03
C TYR A 113 9.75 19.67 6.65
N LEU A 114 8.95 18.96 5.86
CA LEU A 114 7.76 18.24 6.33
C LEU A 114 8.13 17.13 7.31
N LYS A 115 9.21 16.38 7.02
CA LYS A 115 9.75 15.35 7.91
C LYS A 115 10.22 15.92 9.26
N ASN A 116 10.90 17.07 9.26
CA ASN A 116 11.30 17.75 10.49
C ASN A 116 10.10 18.22 11.31
N ASN A 117 8.97 18.49 10.66
CA ASN A 117 7.68 18.79 11.28
C ASN A 117 6.81 17.54 11.51
N LYS A 118 7.42 16.34 11.57
CA LYS A 118 6.76 15.07 11.90
C LYS A 118 5.67 14.64 10.91
N ILE A 119 5.73 15.12 9.67
CA ILE A 119 4.88 14.66 8.57
C ILE A 119 5.69 13.68 7.71
N TYR A 120 5.31 12.41 7.75
CA TYR A 120 6.01 11.34 7.04
C TYR A 120 5.31 11.02 5.71
N LEU A 121 6.06 11.14 4.63
CA LEU A 121 5.60 10.88 3.27
C LEU A 121 6.77 10.33 2.44
N SER A 122 6.59 10.17 1.13
CA SER A 122 7.67 9.72 0.24
C SER A 122 8.02 10.77 -0.81
N LEU A 123 9.32 10.95 -1.07
CA LEU A 123 9.83 11.64 -2.25
C LEU A 123 10.16 10.59 -3.31
N ARG A 124 9.55 10.67 -4.50
CA ARG A 124 9.78 9.74 -5.61
C ARG A 124 9.93 10.51 -6.91
N ASP A 125 11.03 10.28 -7.62
CA ASP A 125 11.35 10.96 -8.89
C ASP A 125 11.19 12.48 -8.81
N GLY A 126 11.64 13.08 -7.70
CA GLY A 126 11.55 14.53 -7.46
C GLY A 126 10.14 15.03 -7.08
N MET A 127 9.16 14.15 -6.90
CA MET A 127 7.77 14.50 -6.55
C MET A 127 7.40 14.07 -5.13
N ILE A 128 6.50 14.83 -4.50
CA ILE A 128 5.96 14.52 -3.18
C ILE A 128 4.78 13.56 -3.34
N ARG A 129 4.83 12.42 -2.67
CA ARG A 129 3.79 11.39 -2.66
C ARG A 129 3.28 11.13 -1.25
N ILE A 130 1.98 11.33 -1.07
CA ILE A 130 1.24 11.16 0.17
C ILE A 130 0.17 10.09 -0.01
N SER A 131 -0.06 9.27 1.02
CA SER A 131 -0.99 8.15 0.96
C SER A 131 -1.81 8.11 2.25
N PRO A 132 -2.83 8.98 2.40
CA PRO A 132 -3.63 8.99 3.60
C PRO A 132 -4.49 7.72 3.64
N HIS A 133 -4.65 7.16 4.82
CA HIS A 133 -5.39 5.92 5.04
C HIS A 133 -6.69 6.17 5.83
N PHE A 134 -7.49 5.13 6.05
CA PHE A 134 -8.76 5.27 6.80
C PHE A 134 -8.58 5.76 8.24
N TYR A 135 -7.41 5.48 8.85
CA TYR A 135 -7.09 5.89 10.22
C TYR A 135 -6.59 7.33 10.33
N ASN A 136 -6.36 8.03 9.21
CA ASN A 136 -5.99 9.44 9.25
C ASN A 136 -7.21 10.31 9.55
N ALA A 137 -7.04 11.22 10.51
CA ALA A 137 -8.05 12.20 10.87
C ALA A 137 -7.97 13.43 9.96
N GLN A 138 -9.07 14.18 9.87
CA GLN A 138 -9.12 15.44 9.12
C GLN A 138 -8.00 16.41 9.58
N GLY A 139 -7.75 16.48 10.88
CA GLY A 139 -6.70 17.32 11.47
C GLY A 139 -5.29 16.96 10.99
N ASP A 140 -5.01 15.69 10.65
CA ASP A 140 -3.71 15.30 10.08
C ASP A 140 -3.51 15.92 8.70
N LEU A 141 -4.56 15.90 7.87
CA LEU A 141 -4.55 16.45 6.53
C LEU A 141 -4.49 17.98 6.56
N ASP A 142 -5.25 18.61 7.46
CA ASP A 142 -5.23 20.05 7.67
C ASP A 142 -3.85 20.52 8.14
N TYR A 143 -3.23 19.77 9.06
CA TYR A 143 -1.88 20.07 9.53
C TYR A 143 -0.88 19.98 8.37
N PHE A 144 -0.94 18.92 7.55
CA PHE A 144 -0.12 18.81 6.35
C PHE A 144 -0.28 20.02 5.42
N ILE A 145 -1.51 20.38 5.04
CA ILE A 145 -1.76 21.52 4.14
C ILE A 145 -1.27 22.84 4.77
N SER A 146 -1.45 23.03 6.08
CA SER A 146 -0.96 24.22 6.77
C SER A 146 0.56 24.35 6.72
N MET A 147 1.28 23.24 6.89
CA MET A 147 2.74 23.22 6.87
C MET A 147 3.28 23.41 5.46
N LEU A 148 2.62 22.81 4.47
CA LEU A 148 2.91 23.02 3.07
C LEU A 148 2.78 24.51 2.68
N ARG A 149 1.67 25.16 3.04
CA ARG A 149 1.46 26.59 2.75
C ARG A 149 2.47 27.50 3.47
N LYS A 150 2.88 27.16 4.70
CA LYS A 150 3.93 27.90 5.43
C LYS A 150 5.28 27.82 4.72
N PHE A 151 5.63 26.66 4.16
CA PHE A 151 6.87 26.48 3.42
C PHE A 151 6.93 27.38 2.17
N ASP A 152 5.81 27.56 1.49
CA ASP A 152 5.77 28.40 0.29
C ASP A 152 5.89 29.90 0.57
N GLN A 153 5.59 30.31 1.80
CA GLN A 153 5.78 31.68 2.27
C GLN A 153 7.22 31.97 2.73
N SER A 154 8.07 30.93 2.83
CA SER A 154 9.48 31.01 3.20
C SER A 154 10.43 30.89 2.01
#